data_AF-A0AAW1RVZ6-F1
#
_entry.id   AF-A0AAW1RVZ6-F1
#
_cell.length_a   1.000
_cell.length_b   1.000
_cell.length_c   1.000
_cell.angle_alpha   90.00
_cell.angle_beta   90.00
_cell.angle_gamma   90.00
#
_symmetry.space_group_name_H-M   'P 1'
#
loop_
_entity.id
_entity.type
_entity.pdbx_description
1 polymer ?
#
loop_
_entity_poly.entity_id
_entity_poly.type
_entity_poly.pdbx_seq_one_letter_code
_entity_poly.pdbx_strand_id
1 'polypeptide(L)'
;MQSHSCASEEEVRRQVDRAAAALEQIMEDIETDIAVSKAVSDIVGDGPDDPETVEAEAISSAVRNNLEGLDGAFLEALTGYADAVRRDDVSTARRLDAIRAELLAQVAAKLPASLRLLDSLGRMASSEVRVGLIRRSADGGGEGVPACSLAEALAGANQIIDDMEERLAPPDRILLARLCLAREELSVVAAERGELDNPRSDFAQMAAAHQAVLPQAAAAFTKELMSVGSAQRRTALLRQALRADLEPPAPPAGGTGPLRTKHPGGDPNRVTPGRLLACLAALQSGLARQGAPADDPRRARLESMRLALLRLLEDVQAGSSSPKASSDSPAASAGSARS
;
A
#
# COMPACT_ATOMS: atom_id res chain seq x y z
N MET A 1 22.76 20.46 26.49
CA MET A 1 22.25 19.54 25.45
C MET A 1 21.95 18.12 25.97
N GLN A 2 22.01 17.83 27.28
CA GLN A 2 21.74 16.50 27.84
C GLN A 2 20.29 16.29 28.36
N SER A 3 19.49 17.36 28.49
CA SER A 3 18.13 17.28 29.06
C SER A 3 17.06 16.74 28.09
N HIS A 4 17.29 16.78 26.78
CA HIS A 4 16.32 16.26 25.79
C HIS A 4 16.39 14.73 25.60
N SER A 5 17.53 14.09 25.92
CA SER A 5 17.72 12.63 25.77
C SER A 5 17.07 11.83 26.90
N CYS A 6 17.09 12.37 28.12
CA CYS A 6 16.54 11.70 29.31
C CYS A 6 15.00 11.72 29.30
N ALA A 7 14.40 12.82 28.81
CA ALA A 7 12.96 12.95 28.70
C ALA A 7 12.36 11.95 27.68
N SER A 8 13.06 11.69 26.57
CA SER A 8 12.61 10.69 25.59
C SER A 8 12.73 9.25 26.09
N GLU A 9 13.75 8.94 26.90
CA GLU A 9 13.92 7.59 27.47
C GLU A 9 12.85 7.27 28.53
N GLU A 10 12.51 8.23 29.38
CA GLU A 10 11.41 8.07 30.35
C GLU A 10 10.04 7.91 29.67
N GLU A 11 9.80 8.63 28.57
CA GLU A 11 8.57 8.55 27.79
C GLU A 11 8.43 7.16 27.15
N VAL A 12 9.50 6.67 26.51
CA VAL A 12 9.54 5.32 25.93
C VAL A 12 9.32 4.26 27.01
N ARG A 13 9.96 4.40 28.18
CA ARG A 13 9.77 3.46 29.29
C ARG A 13 8.32 3.44 29.78
N ARG A 14 7.68 4.61 29.95
CA ARG A 14 6.25 4.69 30.32
C ARG A 14 5.33 4.11 29.26
N GLN A 15 5.67 4.20 27.98
CA GLN A 15 4.91 3.60 26.89
C GLN A 15 5.03 2.07 26.93
N VAL A 16 6.24 1.54 27.13
CA VAL A 16 6.46 0.10 27.29
C VAL A 16 5.73 -0.44 28.51
N ASP A 17 5.82 0.24 29.66
CA ASP A 17 5.13 -0.18 30.89
C ASP A 17 3.60 -0.19 30.70
N ARG A 18 3.05 0.80 29.99
CA ARG A 18 1.61 0.83 29.63
C ARG A 18 1.23 -0.30 28.69
N ALA A 19 2.06 -0.59 27.68
CA ALA A 19 1.80 -1.67 26.74
C ALA A 19 1.86 -3.04 27.42
N ALA A 20 2.79 -3.23 28.37
CA ALA A 20 2.89 -4.43 29.19
C ALA A 20 1.63 -4.64 30.05
N ALA A 21 1.20 -3.59 30.77
CA ALA A 21 -0.01 -3.66 31.59
C ALA A 21 -1.27 -3.95 30.77
N ALA A 22 -1.40 -3.35 29.58
CA ALA A 22 -2.52 -3.63 28.68
C ALA A 22 -2.48 -5.08 28.16
N LEU A 23 -1.30 -5.62 27.88
CA LEU A 23 -1.15 -7.01 27.43
C LEU A 23 -1.48 -7.99 28.56
N GLU A 24 -1.02 -7.72 29.78
CA GLU A 24 -1.36 -8.52 30.96
C GLU A 24 -2.88 -8.56 31.17
N GLN A 25 -3.55 -7.41 31.07
CA GLN A 25 -5.01 -7.34 31.17
C GLN A 25 -5.72 -8.16 30.07
N ILE A 26 -5.29 -8.01 28.81
CA ILE A 26 -5.88 -8.78 27.70
C ILE A 26 -5.70 -10.29 27.92
N MET A 27 -4.54 -10.73 28.41
CA MET A 27 -4.27 -12.14 28.68
C MET A 27 -5.13 -12.66 29.83
N GLU A 28 -5.30 -11.88 30.91
CA GLU A 28 -6.18 -12.22 32.03
C GLU A 28 -7.66 -12.31 31.60
N ASP A 29 -8.11 -11.38 30.75
CA ASP A 29 -9.46 -11.40 30.19
C ASP A 29 -9.69 -12.67 29.34
N ILE A 30 -8.72 -13.05 28.50
CA ILE A 30 -8.78 -14.28 27.70
C ILE A 30 -8.88 -15.53 28.59
N GLU A 31 -8.02 -15.63 29.60
CA GLU A 31 -8.03 -16.78 30.52
C GLU A 31 -9.35 -16.89 31.29
N THR A 32 -9.90 -15.73 31.70
CA THR A 32 -11.20 -15.65 32.38
C THR A 32 -12.33 -16.09 31.45
N ASP A 33 -12.39 -15.59 30.22
CA ASP A 33 -13.44 -15.94 29.25
C ASP A 33 -13.41 -17.43 28.89
N ILE A 34 -12.21 -18.01 28.69
CA ILE A 34 -12.05 -19.46 28.45
C ILE A 34 -12.54 -20.27 29.66
N ALA A 35 -12.20 -19.85 30.89
CA ALA A 35 -12.61 -20.55 32.10
C ALA A 35 -14.14 -20.49 32.32
N VAL A 36 -14.75 -19.34 32.04
CA VAL A 36 -16.21 -19.16 32.12
C VAL A 36 -16.90 -20.02 31.07
N SER A 37 -16.45 -20.00 29.81
CA SER A 37 -17.03 -20.82 28.74
C SER A 37 -17.00 -22.31 29.09
N LYS A 38 -15.87 -22.80 29.61
CA LYS A 38 -15.73 -24.18 30.10
C LYS A 38 -16.73 -24.51 31.22
N ALA A 39 -16.86 -23.63 32.22
CA ALA A 39 -17.80 -23.83 33.31
C ALA A 39 -19.26 -23.85 32.83
N VAL A 40 -19.61 -23.04 31.83
CA VAL A 40 -20.94 -23.03 31.21
C VAL A 40 -21.20 -24.33 30.45
N SER A 41 -20.26 -24.81 29.63
CA SER A 41 -20.38 -26.10 28.93
C SER A 41 -20.59 -27.26 29.92
N ASP A 42 -19.85 -27.28 31.03
CA ASP A 42 -20.00 -28.28 32.09
C ASP A 42 -21.41 -28.27 32.73
N ILE A 43 -22.06 -27.10 32.82
CA ILE A 43 -23.41 -26.94 33.40
C ILE A 43 -24.51 -27.29 32.39
N VAL A 44 -24.37 -26.83 31.14
CA VAL A 44 -25.39 -26.98 30.09
C VAL A 44 -25.40 -28.40 29.52
N GLY A 45 -24.28 -29.12 29.61
CA GLY A 45 -24.16 -30.48 29.09
C GLY A 45 -24.08 -30.54 27.56
N ASP A 46 -23.92 -29.39 26.89
CA ASP A 46 -23.46 -29.35 25.50
C ASP A 46 -22.01 -29.82 25.48
N GLY A 47 -21.70 -30.73 24.54
CA GLY A 47 -20.33 -31.20 24.34
C GLY A 47 -19.37 -30.02 24.18
N PRO A 48 -18.09 -30.15 24.59
CA PRO A 48 -17.18 -29.01 24.62
C PRO A 48 -17.13 -28.36 23.24
N ASP A 49 -17.38 -27.05 23.21
CA ASP A 49 -17.08 -26.24 22.03
C ASP A 49 -15.62 -26.47 21.65
N ASP A 50 -15.34 -26.44 20.35
CA ASP A 50 -14.00 -26.63 19.84
C ASP A 50 -13.04 -25.62 20.52
N PRO A 51 -11.98 -26.08 21.20
CA PRO A 51 -11.14 -25.21 22.04
C PRO A 51 -10.48 -24.09 21.25
N GLU A 52 -10.20 -24.29 19.95
CA GLU A 52 -9.68 -23.23 19.08
C GLU A 52 -10.72 -22.13 18.85
N THR A 53 -12.00 -22.50 18.70
CA THR A 53 -13.12 -21.55 18.54
C THR A 53 -13.33 -20.74 19.82
N VAL A 54 -13.32 -21.39 20.99
CA VAL A 54 -13.46 -20.71 22.29
C VAL A 54 -12.30 -19.74 22.53
N GLU A 55 -11.07 -20.14 22.21
CA GLU A 55 -9.91 -19.26 22.35
C GLU A 55 -9.99 -18.07 21.38
N ALA A 56 -10.41 -18.27 20.13
CA ALA A 56 -10.60 -17.18 19.17
C ALA A 56 -11.68 -16.18 19.61
N GLU A 57 -12.81 -16.66 20.16
CA GLU A 57 -13.87 -15.81 20.69
C GLU A 57 -13.42 -15.01 21.92
N ALA A 58 -12.71 -15.66 22.85
CA ALA A 58 -12.12 -15.01 24.01
C ALA A 58 -11.12 -13.91 23.61
N ILE A 59 -10.25 -14.19 22.61
CA ILE A 59 -9.34 -13.19 22.05
C ILE A 59 -10.13 -12.02 21.44
N SER A 60 -11.16 -12.28 20.64
CA SER A 60 -11.99 -11.23 20.05
C SER A 60 -12.68 -10.36 21.10
N SER A 61 -13.24 -10.99 22.15
CA SER A 61 -13.86 -10.33 23.30
C SER A 61 -12.87 -9.42 24.03
N ALA A 62 -11.74 -9.97 24.47
CA ALA A 62 -10.71 -9.26 25.22
C ALA A 62 -10.13 -8.07 24.45
N VAL A 63 -9.80 -8.27 23.17
CA VAL A 63 -9.30 -7.19 22.30
C VAL A 63 -10.34 -6.08 22.14
N ARG A 64 -11.62 -6.44 21.97
CA ARG A 64 -12.71 -5.47 21.80
C ARG A 64 -12.91 -4.59 23.02
N ASN A 65 -12.82 -5.18 24.21
CA ASN A 65 -13.01 -4.47 25.47
C ASN A 65 -11.86 -3.50 25.76
N ASN A 66 -10.65 -3.82 25.30
CA ASN A 66 -9.46 -3.02 25.55
C ASN A 66 -9.11 -2.04 24.40
N LEU A 67 -9.76 -2.13 23.25
CA LEU A 67 -9.39 -1.44 22.00
C LEU A 67 -9.22 0.08 22.12
N GLU A 68 -10.03 0.76 22.94
CA GLU A 68 -9.96 2.22 23.10
C GLU A 68 -8.75 2.70 23.90
N GLY A 69 -8.13 1.81 24.69
CA GLY A 69 -6.93 2.10 25.48
C GLY A 69 -5.61 1.80 24.77
N LEU A 70 -5.65 1.19 23.59
CA LEU A 70 -4.45 0.75 22.86
C LEU A 70 -3.95 1.84 21.92
N ASP A 71 -2.64 2.11 21.95
CA ASP A 71 -1.98 3.06 21.06
C ASP A 71 -1.05 2.38 20.04
N GLY A 72 -0.42 3.17 19.17
CA GLY A 72 0.50 2.63 18.15
C GLY A 72 1.74 1.94 18.74
N ALA A 73 2.19 2.37 19.93
CA ALA A 73 3.34 1.77 20.61
C ALA A 73 3.02 0.36 21.13
N PHE A 74 1.75 0.08 21.47
CA PHE A 74 1.31 -1.25 21.86
C PHE A 74 1.56 -2.30 20.77
N LEU A 75 1.27 -2.01 19.50
CA LEU A 75 1.49 -2.98 18.40
C LEU A 75 2.97 -3.33 18.20
N GLU A 76 3.86 -2.34 18.36
CA GLU A 76 5.30 -2.53 18.30
C GLU A 76 5.78 -3.38 19.49
N ALA A 77 5.33 -3.04 20.70
CA ALA A 77 5.65 -3.81 21.91
C ALA A 77 5.15 -5.26 21.79
N LEU A 78 3.91 -5.47 21.35
CA LEU A 78 3.31 -6.79 21.15
C LEU A 78 4.13 -7.65 20.17
N THR A 79 4.60 -7.05 19.08
CA THR A 79 5.47 -7.73 18.12
C THR A 79 6.82 -8.09 18.75
N GLY A 80 7.41 -7.17 19.52
CA GLY A 80 8.64 -7.42 20.27
C GLY A 80 8.50 -8.54 21.30
N TYR A 81 7.41 -8.58 22.05
CA TYR A 81 7.11 -9.66 23.00
C TYR A 81 6.92 -11.01 22.30
N ALA A 82 6.16 -11.04 21.20
CA ALA A 82 5.95 -12.25 20.42
C ALA A 82 7.31 -12.81 19.92
N ASP A 83 8.19 -11.96 19.39
CA ASP A 83 9.51 -12.37 18.91
C ASP A 83 10.44 -12.83 20.05
N ALA A 84 10.38 -12.17 21.21
CA ALA A 84 11.18 -12.53 22.38
C ALA A 84 10.80 -13.91 22.93
N VAL A 85 9.50 -14.21 23.02
CA VAL A 85 8.99 -15.45 23.61
C VAL A 85 9.00 -16.61 22.60
N ARG A 86 9.00 -16.33 21.29
CA ARG A 86 8.94 -17.36 20.22
C ARG A 86 9.98 -18.48 20.32
N ARG A 87 11.14 -18.23 20.94
CA ARG A 87 12.19 -19.25 21.12
C ARG A 87 11.91 -20.19 22.28
N ASP A 88 11.24 -19.71 23.31
CA ASP A 88 11.08 -20.41 24.58
C ASP A 88 9.65 -20.97 24.76
N ASP A 89 8.63 -20.22 24.33
CA ASP A 89 7.23 -20.64 24.35
C ASP A 89 6.52 -20.31 23.03
N VAL A 90 6.43 -21.33 22.18
CA VAL A 90 5.75 -21.23 20.87
C VAL A 90 4.24 -21.01 21.03
N SER A 91 3.64 -21.51 22.12
CA SER A 91 2.19 -21.40 22.34
C SER A 91 1.80 -19.97 22.71
N THR A 92 2.53 -19.33 23.64
CA THR A 92 2.33 -17.92 23.96
C THR A 92 2.61 -17.05 22.74
N ALA A 93 3.69 -17.30 22.00
CA ALA A 93 3.98 -16.54 20.80
C ALA A 93 2.85 -16.62 19.75
N ARG A 94 2.24 -17.81 19.56
CA ARG A 94 1.07 -17.97 18.68
C ARG A 94 -0.14 -17.19 19.18
N ARG A 95 -0.42 -17.21 20.49
CA ARG A 95 -1.51 -16.41 21.09
C ARG A 95 -1.28 -14.91 20.91
N LEU A 96 -0.06 -14.42 21.11
CA LEU A 96 0.30 -13.01 20.88
C LEU A 96 0.15 -12.63 19.40
N ASP A 97 0.56 -13.50 18.48
CA ASP A 97 0.34 -13.32 17.04
C ASP A 97 -1.17 -13.29 16.70
N ALA A 98 -2.00 -14.10 17.37
CA ALA A 98 -3.46 -14.11 17.22
C ALA A 98 -4.11 -12.83 17.77
N ILE A 99 -3.70 -12.37 18.97
CA ILE A 99 -4.12 -11.07 19.54
C ILE A 99 -3.78 -9.94 18.58
N ARG A 100 -2.56 -9.94 18.00
CA ARG A 100 -2.16 -8.93 17.02
C ARG A 100 -3.06 -8.98 15.78
N ALA A 101 -3.33 -10.17 15.25
CA ALA A 101 -4.18 -10.33 14.07
C ALA A 101 -5.60 -9.81 14.32
N GLU A 102 -6.18 -10.15 15.48
CA GLU A 102 -7.51 -9.70 15.88
C GLU A 102 -7.56 -8.19 16.11
N LEU A 103 -6.56 -7.60 16.78
CA LEU A 103 -6.47 -6.16 16.98
C LEU A 103 -6.46 -5.41 15.64
N LEU A 104 -5.63 -5.87 14.69
CA LEU A 104 -5.60 -5.29 13.35
C LEU A 104 -6.93 -5.47 12.62
N ALA A 105 -7.61 -6.62 12.79
CA ALA A 105 -8.93 -6.86 12.20
C ALA A 105 -10.00 -5.91 12.76
N GLN A 106 -10.03 -5.70 14.08
CA GLN A 106 -10.99 -4.79 14.71
C GLN A 106 -10.72 -3.31 14.38
N VAL A 107 -9.45 -2.90 14.31
CA VAL A 107 -9.08 -1.57 13.82
C VAL A 107 -9.51 -1.40 12.36
N ALA A 108 -9.22 -2.39 11.49
CA ALA A 108 -9.61 -2.36 10.10
C ALA A 108 -11.14 -2.30 9.94
N ALA A 109 -11.91 -2.99 10.78
CA ALA A 109 -13.36 -2.97 10.77
C ALA A 109 -13.96 -1.58 11.07
N LYS A 110 -13.26 -0.76 11.87
CA LYS A 110 -13.66 0.63 12.19
C LYS A 110 -13.29 1.64 11.10
N LEU A 111 -12.47 1.26 10.11
CA LEU A 111 -12.09 2.17 9.03
C LEU A 111 -13.30 2.51 8.12
N PRO A 112 -13.34 3.74 7.56
CA PRO A 112 -14.27 4.09 6.50
C PRO A 112 -14.27 3.07 5.36
N ALA A 113 -15.41 2.90 4.68
CA ALA A 113 -15.58 1.92 3.61
C ALA A 113 -14.54 2.07 2.49
N SER A 114 -14.17 3.30 2.13
CA SER A 114 -13.13 3.60 1.13
C SER A 114 -11.77 3.05 1.54
N LEU A 115 -11.37 3.23 2.81
CA LEU A 115 -10.10 2.72 3.31
C LEU A 115 -10.10 1.19 3.45
N ARG A 116 -11.22 0.58 3.84
CA ARG A 116 -11.36 -0.89 3.87
C ARG A 116 -11.27 -1.51 2.48
N LEU A 117 -11.84 -0.84 1.47
CA LEU A 117 -11.71 -1.25 0.07
C LEU A 117 -10.25 -1.17 -0.37
N LEU A 118 -9.58 -0.03 -0.15
CA LEU A 118 -8.19 0.17 -0.54
C LEU A 118 -7.22 -0.79 0.15
N ASP A 119 -7.45 -1.09 1.43
CA ASP A 119 -6.71 -2.10 2.19
C ASP A 119 -6.88 -3.49 1.55
N SER A 120 -8.11 -3.87 1.19
CA SER A 120 -8.39 -5.14 0.51
C SER A 120 -7.70 -5.21 -0.86
N LEU A 121 -7.76 -4.14 -1.65
CA LEU A 121 -7.10 -4.03 -2.95
C LEU A 121 -5.57 -4.10 -2.81
N GLY A 122 -5.02 -3.48 -1.76
CA GLY A 122 -3.60 -3.48 -1.42
C GLY A 122 -3.04 -4.85 -1.03
N ARG A 123 -3.89 -5.82 -0.70
CA ARG A 123 -3.47 -7.23 -0.46
C ARG A 123 -3.54 -8.10 -1.72
N MET A 124 -4.22 -7.65 -2.76
CA MET A 124 -4.48 -8.43 -3.97
C MET A 124 -3.41 -8.22 -5.05
N ALA A 125 -2.87 -9.31 -5.58
CA ALA A 125 -1.88 -9.24 -6.64
C ALA A 125 -2.47 -9.15 -8.06
N SER A 126 -3.64 -9.76 -8.29
CA SER A 126 -4.25 -9.83 -9.62
C SER A 126 -5.13 -8.61 -9.91
N SER A 127 -4.90 -7.97 -11.06
CA SER A 127 -5.74 -6.87 -11.55
C SER A 127 -7.19 -7.29 -11.76
N GLU A 128 -7.42 -8.47 -12.34
CA GLU A 128 -8.77 -8.99 -12.58
C GLU A 128 -9.56 -9.15 -11.27
N VAL A 129 -8.90 -9.67 -10.23
CA VAL A 129 -9.51 -9.85 -8.91
C VAL A 129 -9.82 -8.50 -8.27
N ARG A 130 -8.91 -7.52 -8.38
CA ARG A 130 -9.12 -6.16 -7.87
C ARG A 130 -10.27 -5.46 -8.56
N VAL A 131 -10.30 -5.47 -9.90
CA VAL A 131 -11.39 -4.90 -10.70
C VAL A 131 -12.73 -5.57 -10.34
N GLY A 132 -12.75 -6.90 -10.19
CA GLY A 132 -13.94 -7.63 -9.73
C GLY A 132 -14.41 -7.18 -8.35
N LEU A 133 -13.49 -6.94 -7.40
CA LEU A 133 -13.82 -6.42 -6.07
C LEU A 133 -14.37 -4.98 -6.14
N ILE A 134 -13.74 -4.11 -6.94
CA ILE A 134 -14.19 -2.73 -7.15
C ILE A 134 -15.63 -2.69 -7.67
N ARG A 135 -15.96 -3.52 -8.68
CA ARG A 135 -17.33 -3.61 -9.21
C ARG A 135 -18.33 -4.02 -8.12
N ARG A 136 -18.04 -5.08 -7.35
CA ARG A 136 -18.91 -5.52 -6.25
C ARG A 136 -19.08 -4.44 -5.18
N SER A 137 -18.02 -3.72 -4.83
CA SER A 137 -18.07 -2.63 -3.86
C SER A 137 -18.96 -1.47 -4.34
N ALA A 138 -18.85 -1.10 -5.63
CA ALA A 138 -19.67 -0.07 -6.25
C ALA A 138 -21.15 -0.50 -6.44
N ASP A 139 -21.44 -1.79 -6.54
CA ASP A 139 -22.79 -2.34 -6.65
C ASP A 139 -23.51 -2.53 -5.30
N GLY A 140 -22.95 -1.97 -4.22
CA GLY A 140 -23.55 -2.01 -2.89
C GLY A 140 -22.90 -2.99 -1.91
N GLY A 141 -21.77 -3.60 -2.28
CA GLY A 141 -21.00 -4.48 -1.39
C GLY A 141 -21.62 -5.88 -1.20
N GLY A 142 -21.28 -6.53 -0.09
CA GLY A 142 -21.74 -7.91 0.23
C GLY A 142 -20.82 -8.62 1.23
N GLU A 143 -20.82 -9.96 1.21
CA GLU A 143 -19.97 -10.85 2.04
C GLU A 143 -18.53 -10.35 2.20
N GLY A 144 -18.25 -9.61 3.28
CA GLY A 144 -16.92 -9.03 3.54
C GLY A 144 -16.46 -7.92 2.59
N VAL A 145 -17.30 -7.47 1.64
CA VAL A 145 -16.97 -6.38 0.70
C VAL A 145 -17.66 -5.09 1.14
N PRO A 146 -16.90 -4.03 1.49
CA PRO A 146 -17.50 -2.77 1.88
C PRO A 146 -18.23 -2.12 0.70
N ALA A 147 -19.44 -1.62 0.93
CA ALA A 147 -20.13 -0.77 -0.03
C ALA A 147 -19.44 0.60 -0.07
N CYS A 148 -18.94 1.03 -1.23
CA CYS A 148 -18.19 2.28 -1.37
C CYS A 148 -18.44 2.88 -2.76
N SER A 149 -18.63 4.20 -2.83
CA SER A 149 -18.67 4.86 -4.12
C SER A 149 -17.28 4.89 -4.75
N LEU A 150 -17.21 4.86 -6.09
CA LEU A 150 -15.93 4.97 -6.81
C LEU A 150 -15.24 6.32 -6.54
N ALA A 151 -16.02 7.39 -6.35
CA ALA A 151 -15.50 8.72 -6.07
C ALA A 151 -14.81 8.81 -4.70
N GLU A 152 -15.42 8.23 -3.65
CA GLU A 152 -14.81 8.16 -2.31
C GLU A 152 -13.55 7.30 -2.31
N ALA A 153 -13.58 6.16 -3.02
CA ALA A 153 -12.41 5.30 -3.17
C ALA A 153 -11.27 6.02 -3.90
N LEU A 154 -11.58 6.76 -4.97
CA LEU A 154 -10.60 7.56 -5.71
C LEU A 154 -10.00 8.67 -4.83
N ALA A 155 -10.84 9.38 -4.07
CA ALA A 155 -10.39 10.43 -3.16
C ALA A 155 -9.44 9.87 -2.08
N GLY A 156 -9.80 8.73 -1.48
CA GLY A 156 -8.96 8.02 -0.52
C GLY A 156 -7.64 7.56 -1.13
N ALA A 157 -7.68 6.99 -2.34
CA ALA A 157 -6.47 6.55 -3.03
C ALA A 157 -5.52 7.72 -3.32
N ASN A 158 -6.05 8.84 -3.82
CA ASN A 158 -5.26 10.05 -4.08
C ASN A 158 -4.60 10.57 -2.81
N GLN A 159 -5.36 10.71 -1.72
CA GLN A 159 -4.83 11.21 -0.45
C GLN A 159 -3.68 10.34 0.06
N ILE A 160 -3.85 9.01 0.09
CA ILE A 160 -2.80 8.11 0.59
C ILE A 160 -1.56 8.16 -0.31
N ILE A 161 -1.76 8.18 -1.64
CA ILE A 161 -0.65 8.29 -2.60
C ILE A 161 0.10 9.60 -2.38
N ASP A 162 -0.59 10.72 -2.25
CA ASP A 162 0.02 12.01 -1.99
C ASP A 162 0.79 12.01 -0.66
N ASP A 163 0.19 11.52 0.42
CA ASP A 163 0.84 11.41 1.74
C ASP A 163 2.10 10.52 1.71
N MET A 164 2.12 9.49 0.86
CA MET A 164 3.27 8.62 0.67
C MET A 164 4.37 9.29 -0.18
N GLU A 165 3.99 10.01 -1.24
CA GLU A 165 4.90 10.66 -2.17
C GLU A 165 5.44 12.00 -1.67
N GLU A 166 4.78 12.62 -0.70
CA GLU A 166 5.30 13.76 0.06
C GLU A 166 6.46 13.39 0.98
N ARG A 167 6.70 12.10 1.22
CA ARG A 167 7.84 11.65 2.03
C ARG A 167 9.10 11.54 1.15
N LEU A 168 10.26 11.86 1.72
CA LEU A 168 11.56 11.74 1.03
C LEU A 168 11.88 10.31 0.56
N ALA A 169 11.32 9.30 1.22
CA ALA A 169 11.29 7.92 0.75
C ALA A 169 9.92 7.32 1.12
N PRO A 170 9.21 6.69 0.17
CA PRO A 170 7.95 6.03 0.48
C PRO A 170 8.20 4.91 1.50
N PRO A 171 7.35 4.79 2.54
CA PRO A 171 7.53 3.83 3.63
C PRO A 171 7.40 2.38 3.14
N ASP A 172 6.48 2.15 2.20
CA ASP A 172 6.30 0.88 1.52
C ASP A 172 6.05 1.12 0.03
N ARG A 173 7.01 0.68 -0.79
CA ARG A 173 7.03 0.89 -2.24
C ARG A 173 6.10 -0.08 -2.97
N ILE A 174 5.95 -1.28 -2.42
CA ILE A 174 5.04 -2.29 -2.95
C ILE A 174 3.62 -1.80 -2.72
N LEU A 175 3.33 -1.27 -1.54
CA LEU A 175 2.05 -0.63 -1.25
C LEU A 175 1.78 0.56 -2.17
N LEU A 176 2.77 1.46 -2.38
CA LEU A 176 2.60 2.59 -3.29
C LEU A 176 2.27 2.12 -4.72
N ALA A 177 2.98 1.10 -5.22
CA ALA A 177 2.71 0.52 -6.52
C ALA A 177 1.30 -0.07 -6.60
N ARG A 178 0.86 -0.81 -5.58
CA ARG A 178 -0.48 -1.39 -5.50
C ARG A 178 -1.58 -0.32 -5.47
N LEU A 179 -1.38 0.75 -4.71
CA LEU A 179 -2.33 1.87 -4.65
C LEU A 179 -2.42 2.62 -5.98
N CYS A 180 -1.28 2.84 -6.64
CA CYS A 180 -1.26 3.42 -7.98
C CYS A 180 -2.03 2.56 -8.98
N LEU A 181 -1.82 1.24 -8.96
CA LEU A 181 -2.57 0.29 -9.81
C LEU A 181 -4.07 0.31 -9.49
N ALA A 182 -4.43 0.23 -8.21
CA ALA A 182 -5.82 0.27 -7.76
C ALA A 182 -6.54 1.57 -8.19
N ARG A 183 -5.85 2.72 -8.15
CA ARG A 183 -6.39 4.00 -8.62
C ARG A 183 -6.70 3.98 -10.13
N GLU A 184 -5.85 3.36 -10.93
CA GLU A 184 -6.08 3.24 -12.37
C GLU A 184 -7.22 2.27 -12.67
N GLU A 185 -7.33 1.19 -11.91
CA GLU A 185 -8.43 0.22 -12.00
C GLU A 185 -9.78 0.83 -11.59
N LEU A 186 -9.80 1.72 -10.58
CA LEU A 186 -10.97 2.54 -10.25
C LEU A 186 -11.42 3.37 -11.46
N SER A 187 -10.45 3.95 -12.19
CA SER A 187 -10.73 4.73 -13.40
C SER A 187 -11.26 3.86 -14.54
N VAL A 188 -10.79 2.62 -14.67
CA VAL A 188 -11.32 1.64 -15.63
C VAL A 188 -12.78 1.33 -15.32
N VAL A 189 -13.10 0.98 -14.07
CA VAL A 189 -14.49 0.67 -13.68
C VAL A 189 -15.40 1.89 -13.81
N ALA A 190 -14.92 3.09 -13.47
CA ALA A 190 -15.69 4.32 -13.67
C ALA A 190 -15.95 4.61 -15.16
N ALA A 191 -15.00 4.31 -16.04
CA ALA A 191 -15.20 4.44 -17.49
C ALA A 191 -16.23 3.43 -18.01
N GLU A 192 -16.17 2.16 -17.58
CA GLU A 192 -17.17 1.13 -17.92
C GLU A 192 -18.60 1.54 -17.53
N ARG A 193 -18.74 2.26 -16.43
CA ARG A 193 -20.03 2.77 -15.91
C ARG A 193 -20.44 4.10 -16.53
N GLY A 194 -19.64 4.70 -17.40
CA GLY A 194 -19.87 6.02 -17.97
C GLY A 194 -19.75 7.17 -16.96
N GLU A 195 -19.21 6.91 -15.77
CA GLU A 195 -18.99 7.92 -14.74
C GLU A 195 -17.83 8.84 -15.13
N LEU A 196 -16.77 8.30 -15.73
CA LEU A 196 -15.60 9.10 -16.12
C LEU A 196 -15.91 10.14 -17.21
N ASP A 197 -16.78 9.78 -18.17
CA ASP A 197 -17.16 10.65 -19.29
C ASP A 197 -18.29 11.63 -18.93
N ASN A 198 -19.01 11.37 -17.83
CA ASN A 198 -20.07 12.24 -17.35
C ASN A 198 -19.50 13.35 -16.44
N PRO A 199 -19.42 14.62 -16.88
CA PRO A 199 -18.82 15.69 -16.09
C PRO A 199 -19.62 16.03 -14.82
N ARG A 200 -20.86 15.53 -14.69
CA ARG A 200 -21.70 15.69 -13.50
C ARG A 200 -21.53 14.56 -12.49
N SER A 201 -20.81 13.49 -12.83
CA SER A 201 -20.53 12.43 -11.85
C SER A 201 -19.55 12.96 -10.79
N ASP A 202 -19.68 12.44 -9.57
CA ASP A 202 -18.75 12.79 -8.50
C ASP A 202 -17.34 12.26 -8.81
N PHE A 203 -17.25 11.11 -9.49
CA PHE A 203 -15.98 10.54 -9.93
C PHE A 203 -15.23 11.46 -10.89
N ALA A 204 -15.90 11.95 -11.95
CA ALA A 204 -15.28 12.82 -12.94
C ALA A 204 -14.86 14.16 -12.34
N GLN A 205 -15.67 14.71 -11.42
CA GLN A 205 -15.32 15.93 -10.69
C GLN A 205 -14.09 15.72 -9.80
N MET A 206 -14.03 14.62 -9.06
CA MET A 206 -12.89 14.27 -8.22
C MET A 206 -11.62 14.05 -9.05
N ALA A 207 -11.72 13.29 -10.14
CA ALA A 207 -10.61 13.07 -11.07
C ALA A 207 -10.11 14.38 -11.69
N ALA A 208 -11.02 15.27 -12.10
CA ALA A 208 -10.68 16.57 -12.66
C ALA A 208 -10.01 17.50 -11.64
N ALA A 209 -10.47 17.50 -10.38
CA ALA A 209 -9.87 18.28 -9.31
C ALA A 209 -8.43 17.85 -9.03
N HIS A 210 -8.19 16.54 -8.95
CA HIS A 210 -6.84 16.00 -8.76
C HIS A 210 -5.93 16.25 -9.97
N GLN A 211 -6.47 16.18 -11.19
CA GLN A 211 -5.74 16.47 -12.44
C GLN A 211 -5.44 17.95 -12.67
N ALA A 212 -6.12 18.87 -11.98
CA ALA A 212 -5.89 20.31 -12.12
C ALA A 212 -4.53 20.74 -11.57
N VAL A 213 -3.98 19.99 -10.61
CA VAL A 213 -2.66 20.26 -10.02
C VAL A 213 -1.64 19.39 -10.73
N LEU A 214 -0.95 19.96 -11.73
CA LEU A 214 0.12 19.28 -12.44
C LEU A 214 1.48 19.50 -11.74
N PRO A 215 2.12 18.45 -11.21
CA PRO A 215 3.46 18.59 -10.62
C PRO A 215 4.48 18.98 -11.69
N GLN A 216 5.23 20.05 -11.44
CA GLN A 216 6.15 20.63 -12.42
C GLN A 216 7.19 19.62 -12.92
N ALA A 217 7.73 18.80 -12.02
CA ALA A 217 8.69 17.76 -12.38
C ALA A 217 8.09 16.66 -13.26
N ALA A 218 6.88 16.18 -12.96
CA ALA A 218 6.19 15.19 -13.78
C ALA A 218 5.87 15.75 -15.18
N ALA A 219 5.49 17.03 -15.28
CA ALA A 219 5.24 17.69 -16.55
C ALA A 219 6.52 17.90 -17.38
N ALA A 220 7.61 18.34 -16.74
CA ALA A 220 8.92 18.49 -17.38
C ALA A 220 9.45 17.15 -17.89
N PHE A 221 9.40 16.10 -17.06
CA PHE A 221 9.80 14.77 -17.44
C PHE A 221 8.94 14.20 -18.57
N THR A 222 7.62 14.41 -18.52
CA THR A 222 6.72 13.98 -19.61
C THR A 222 7.07 14.70 -20.92
N LYS A 223 7.39 16.00 -20.88
CA LYS A 223 7.87 16.74 -22.06
C LYS A 223 9.14 16.14 -22.65
N GLU A 224 10.09 15.76 -21.81
CA GLU A 224 11.30 15.04 -22.24
C GLU A 224 10.95 13.70 -22.90
N LEU A 225 10.11 12.88 -22.25
CA LEU A 225 9.68 11.60 -22.82
C LEU A 225 8.94 11.75 -24.14
N MET A 226 8.14 12.81 -24.32
CA MET A 226 7.45 13.10 -25.57
C MET A 226 8.42 13.39 -26.73
N SER A 227 9.62 13.90 -26.46
CA SER A 227 10.68 14.11 -27.47
C SER A 227 11.40 12.83 -27.88
N VAL A 228 11.32 11.78 -27.06
CA VAL A 228 11.99 10.50 -27.32
C VAL A 228 11.15 9.65 -28.28
N GLY A 229 11.68 9.40 -29.48
CA GLY A 229 10.99 8.62 -30.51
C GLY A 229 10.83 7.13 -30.18
N SER A 230 11.84 6.51 -29.56
CA SER A 230 11.85 5.07 -29.25
C SER A 230 11.05 4.73 -27.98
N ALA A 231 10.10 3.80 -28.10
CA ALA A 231 9.32 3.29 -26.97
C ALA A 231 10.21 2.59 -25.92
N GLN A 232 11.16 1.77 -26.36
CA GLN A 232 12.11 1.09 -25.47
C GLN A 232 12.94 2.10 -24.67
N ARG A 233 13.38 3.19 -25.32
CA ARG A 233 14.14 4.24 -24.62
C ARG A 233 13.29 5.00 -23.61
N ARG A 234 12.01 5.27 -23.91
CA ARG A 234 11.06 5.86 -22.93
C ARG A 234 10.87 4.96 -21.73
N THR A 235 10.65 3.66 -21.93
CA THR A 235 10.53 2.70 -20.82
C THR A 235 11.80 2.62 -19.96
N ALA A 236 12.97 2.67 -20.58
CA ALA A 236 14.24 2.70 -19.84
C ALA A 236 14.38 3.98 -18.98
N LEU A 237 14.00 5.15 -19.52
CA LEU A 237 13.99 6.41 -18.78
C LEU A 237 12.97 6.41 -17.64
N LEU A 238 11.76 5.87 -17.87
CA LEU A 238 10.75 5.67 -16.82
C LEU A 238 11.30 4.82 -15.67
N ARG A 239 11.89 3.67 -15.99
CA ARG A 239 12.51 2.80 -14.99
C ARG A 239 13.65 3.49 -14.24
N GLN A 240 14.48 4.27 -14.95
CA GLN A 240 15.59 5.01 -14.34
C GLN A 240 15.08 6.10 -13.38
N ALA A 241 14.10 6.89 -13.79
CA ALA A 241 13.54 7.98 -12.98
C ALA A 241 12.88 7.45 -11.70
N LEU A 242 12.19 6.33 -11.79
CA LEU A 242 11.45 5.73 -10.68
C LEU A 242 12.31 4.76 -9.85
N ARG A 243 13.57 4.52 -10.22
CA ARG A 243 14.44 3.55 -9.55
C ARG A 243 14.54 3.80 -8.04
N ALA A 244 14.66 5.06 -7.64
CA ALA A 244 14.74 5.45 -6.22
C ALA A 244 13.44 5.21 -5.45
N ASP A 245 12.31 5.08 -6.15
CA ASP A 245 10.99 4.72 -5.61
C ASP A 245 10.68 3.22 -5.75
N LEU A 246 11.32 2.51 -6.70
CA LEU A 246 10.94 1.15 -7.08
C LEU A 246 11.96 0.06 -6.73
N GLU A 247 13.25 0.37 -6.52
CA GLU A 247 14.28 -0.63 -6.14
C GLU A 247 14.64 -0.56 -4.65
N PRO A 248 14.83 -1.70 -3.95
CA PRO A 248 15.28 -1.69 -2.56
C PRO A 248 16.60 -0.93 -2.42
N PRO A 249 16.82 -0.17 -1.32
CA PRO A 249 18.11 0.44 -1.07
C PRO A 249 19.18 -0.66 -1.05
N ALA A 250 20.34 -0.42 -1.67
CA ALA A 250 21.48 -1.30 -1.52
C ALA A 250 21.73 -1.54 -0.02
N PRO A 251 22.09 -2.77 0.42
CA PRO A 251 22.40 -3.02 1.81
C PRO A 251 23.46 -2.01 2.26
N PRO A 252 23.34 -1.44 3.47
CA PRO A 252 24.27 -0.44 3.94
C PRO A 252 25.67 -1.06 3.91
N ALA A 253 26.55 -0.49 3.10
CA ALA A 253 27.97 -0.82 3.12
C ALA A 253 28.55 -0.34 4.45
N GLY A 254 28.43 -1.15 5.50
CA GLY A 254 29.23 -1.12 6.73
C GLY A 254 29.47 0.23 7.42
N GLY A 255 28.56 1.20 7.26
CA GLY A 255 28.75 2.56 7.80
C GLY A 255 27.85 2.81 8.99
N THR A 256 28.44 2.89 10.18
CA THR A 256 27.83 3.43 11.41
C THR A 256 27.58 4.93 11.25
N GLY A 257 26.55 5.30 10.49
CA GLY A 257 26.05 6.66 10.38
C GLY A 257 24.79 6.85 11.22
N PRO A 258 24.64 7.94 11.98
CA PRO A 258 23.46 8.15 12.81
C PRO A 258 22.19 8.24 11.95
N LEU A 259 21.12 7.60 12.42
CA LEU A 259 19.75 7.73 11.93
C LEU A 259 19.44 9.21 11.70
N ARG A 260 19.39 9.63 10.43
CA ARG A 260 18.99 10.98 10.04
C ARG A 260 17.49 11.13 10.29
N THR A 261 17.14 11.60 11.48
CA THR A 261 15.90 12.32 11.71
C THR A 261 16.06 13.72 11.12
N LYS A 262 15.30 14.09 10.07
CA LYS A 262 14.94 15.49 9.74
C LYS A 262 14.05 15.64 8.49
N HIS A 263 12.85 16.17 8.77
CA HIS A 263 11.92 17.02 7.99
C HIS A 263 10.88 16.36 7.04
N PRO A 264 9.58 16.76 7.16
CA PRO A 264 8.45 16.21 6.41
C PRO A 264 8.21 16.96 5.09
N GLY A 265 9.23 17.01 4.23
CA GLY A 265 9.10 17.62 2.92
C GLY A 265 9.90 16.84 1.90
N GLY A 266 9.22 15.99 1.13
CA GLY A 266 9.77 15.35 -0.05
C GLY A 266 10.28 16.38 -1.06
N ASP A 267 11.18 15.97 -1.94
CA ASP A 267 11.65 16.85 -3.01
C ASP A 267 10.48 17.13 -3.99
N PRO A 268 9.93 18.36 -4.05
CA PRO A 268 8.83 18.69 -4.94
C PRO A 268 9.21 18.55 -6.43
N ASN A 269 10.51 18.45 -6.72
CA ASN A 269 11.03 18.24 -8.07
C ASN A 269 11.28 16.76 -8.41
N ARG A 270 10.92 15.83 -7.52
CA ARG A 270 11.03 14.39 -7.78
C ARG A 270 9.88 13.90 -8.65
N VAL A 271 10.19 12.99 -9.58
CA VAL A 271 9.20 12.24 -10.34
C VAL A 271 8.82 10.98 -9.54
N THR A 272 7.58 10.91 -9.11
CA THR A 272 7.00 9.77 -8.39
C THR A 272 5.90 9.11 -9.22
N PRO A 273 5.63 7.80 -9.05
CA PRO A 273 4.75 7.06 -9.97
C PRO A 273 3.31 7.56 -9.96
N GLY A 274 2.76 7.89 -8.79
CA GLY A 274 1.41 8.40 -8.60
C GLY A 274 1.20 9.76 -9.26
N ARG A 275 2.08 10.73 -8.98
CA ARG A 275 2.10 12.05 -9.65
C ARG A 275 2.31 11.97 -11.16
N LEU A 276 3.18 11.07 -11.63
CA LEU A 276 3.42 10.89 -13.06
C LEU A 276 2.20 10.33 -13.79
N LEU A 277 1.54 9.31 -13.24
CA LEU A 277 0.27 8.78 -13.78
C LEU A 277 -0.82 9.86 -13.84
N ALA A 278 -0.97 10.64 -12.77
CA ALA A 278 -1.93 11.75 -12.73
C ALA A 278 -1.62 12.80 -13.80
N CYS A 279 -0.34 13.14 -14.00
CA CYS A 279 0.11 14.06 -15.04
C CYS A 279 -0.19 13.54 -16.46
N LEU A 280 0.07 12.25 -16.73
CA LEU A 280 -0.24 11.63 -18.01
C LEU A 280 -1.75 11.66 -18.28
N ALA A 281 -2.57 11.27 -17.30
CA ALA A 281 -4.03 11.30 -17.42
C ALA A 281 -4.55 12.73 -17.67
N ALA A 282 -4.06 13.72 -16.94
CA ALA A 282 -4.43 15.12 -17.11
C ALA A 282 -4.09 15.65 -18.52
N LEU A 283 -2.91 15.30 -19.06
CA LEU A 283 -2.51 15.69 -20.42
C LEU A 283 -3.36 15.00 -21.49
N GLN A 284 -3.73 13.73 -21.30
CA GLN A 284 -4.64 13.02 -22.19
C GLN A 284 -6.04 13.65 -22.19
N SER A 285 -6.58 13.93 -21.00
CA SER A 285 -7.85 14.64 -20.83
C SER A 285 -7.82 16.04 -21.45
N GLY A 286 -6.71 16.76 -21.29
CA GLY A 286 -6.51 18.08 -21.89
C GLY A 286 -6.53 18.05 -23.42
N LEU A 287 -5.86 17.08 -24.05
CA LEU A 287 -5.91 16.89 -25.50
C LEU A 287 -7.31 16.54 -25.99
N ALA A 288 -8.04 15.66 -25.28
CA ALA A 288 -9.41 15.33 -25.62
C ALA A 288 -10.34 16.56 -25.56
N ARG A 289 -10.21 17.40 -24.53
CA ARG A 289 -10.97 18.66 -24.40
C ARG A 289 -10.65 19.68 -25.49
N GLN A 290 -9.42 19.65 -26.02
CA GLN A 290 -9.02 20.48 -27.17
C GLN A 290 -9.54 19.95 -28.51
N GLY A 291 -10.34 18.87 -28.52
CA GLY A 291 -10.89 18.28 -29.72
C GLY A 291 -9.89 17.41 -30.50
N ALA A 292 -8.79 16.98 -29.88
CA ALA A 292 -7.85 16.07 -30.53
C ALA A 292 -8.55 14.72 -30.81
N PRO A 293 -8.48 14.21 -32.05
CA PRO A 293 -9.13 12.94 -32.41
C PRO A 293 -8.57 11.78 -31.56
N ALA A 294 -9.34 10.69 -31.45
CA ALA A 294 -8.89 9.50 -30.73
C ALA A 294 -7.55 8.97 -31.27
N ASP A 295 -7.35 9.09 -32.58
CA ASP A 295 -6.14 8.65 -33.30
C ASP A 295 -5.00 9.69 -33.30
N ASP A 296 -5.08 10.75 -32.48
CA ASP A 296 -3.98 11.73 -32.39
C ASP A 296 -2.70 11.02 -31.90
N PRO A 297 -1.58 11.10 -32.67
CA PRO A 297 -0.34 10.41 -32.32
C PRO A 297 0.23 10.84 -30.96
N ARG A 298 -0.10 12.04 -30.48
CA ARG A 298 0.27 12.50 -29.13
C ARG A 298 -0.51 11.75 -28.05
N ARG A 299 -1.80 11.49 -28.26
CA ARG A 299 -2.64 10.70 -27.35
C ARG A 299 -2.15 9.26 -27.29
N ALA A 300 -1.89 8.65 -28.45
CA ALA A 300 -1.33 7.30 -28.52
C ALA A 300 0.04 7.20 -27.82
N ARG A 301 0.88 8.24 -27.92
CA ARG A 301 2.17 8.29 -27.24
C ARG A 301 2.02 8.40 -25.72
N LEU A 302 1.14 9.28 -25.22
CA LEU A 302 0.83 9.39 -23.79
C LEU A 302 0.29 8.07 -23.23
N GLU A 303 -0.60 7.42 -23.97
CA GLU A 303 -1.17 6.12 -23.56
C GLU A 303 -0.09 5.03 -23.52
N SER A 304 0.78 4.97 -24.52
CA SER A 304 1.93 4.06 -24.51
C SER A 304 2.84 4.27 -23.30
N MET A 305 3.02 5.51 -22.82
CA MET A 305 3.81 5.80 -21.63
C MET A 305 3.07 5.40 -20.34
N ARG A 306 1.77 5.65 -20.26
CA ARG A 306 0.92 5.22 -19.13
C ARG A 306 0.94 3.69 -19.00
N LEU A 307 0.70 2.96 -20.09
CA LEU A 307 0.76 1.49 -20.11
C LEU A 307 2.15 0.95 -19.75
N ALA A 308 3.22 1.60 -20.21
CA ALA A 308 4.58 1.21 -19.84
C ALA A 308 4.85 1.42 -18.34
N LEU A 309 4.32 2.50 -17.75
CA LEU A 309 4.42 2.76 -16.32
C LEU A 309 3.63 1.75 -15.51
N LEU A 310 2.40 1.40 -15.92
CA LEU A 310 1.60 0.39 -15.22
C LEU A 310 2.30 -0.97 -15.17
N ARG A 311 2.89 -1.41 -16.28
CA ARG A 311 3.69 -2.64 -16.32
C ARG A 311 4.89 -2.62 -15.35
N LEU A 312 5.56 -1.48 -15.21
CA LEU A 312 6.64 -1.33 -14.24
C LEU A 312 6.14 -1.45 -12.80
N LEU A 313 4.94 -0.95 -12.51
CA LEU A 313 4.33 -1.08 -11.18
C LEU A 313 3.89 -2.52 -10.90
N GLU A 314 3.38 -3.23 -11.91
CA GLU A 314 3.07 -4.68 -11.82
C GLU A 314 4.33 -5.50 -11.51
N ASP A 315 5.46 -5.21 -12.19
CA ASP A 315 6.75 -5.85 -11.93
C ASP A 315 7.19 -5.63 -10.45
N VAL A 316 7.07 -4.40 -9.97
CA VAL A 316 7.44 -4.04 -8.58
C VAL A 316 6.53 -4.74 -7.58
N GLN A 317 5.23 -4.82 -7.86
CA GLN A 317 4.28 -5.53 -7.04
C GLN A 317 4.58 -7.04 -6.96
N ALA A 318 5.02 -7.63 -8.07
CA ALA A 318 5.39 -9.05 -8.16
C ALA A 318 6.76 -9.36 -7.54
N GLY A 319 7.54 -8.34 -7.15
CA GLY A 319 8.90 -8.51 -6.64
C GLY A 319 9.92 -8.89 -7.72
N SER A 320 9.60 -8.69 -9.01
CA SER A 320 10.50 -8.99 -10.12
C SER A 320 11.50 -7.85 -10.33
N SER A 321 12.53 -7.78 -9.49
CA SER A 321 13.69 -6.92 -9.76
C SER A 321 14.53 -7.50 -10.93
N SER A 322 14.16 -7.14 -12.16
CA SER A 322 14.86 -7.26 -13.45
C SER A 322 15.14 -8.67 -14.02
N PRO A 323 14.94 -8.88 -15.35
CA PRO A 323 15.59 -9.98 -16.06
C PRO A 323 17.11 -9.74 -16.08
N LYS A 324 17.90 -10.79 -15.82
CA LYS A 324 19.34 -10.81 -16.09
C LYS A 324 19.56 -10.33 -17.52
N ALA A 325 20.32 -9.25 -17.69
CA ALA A 325 20.86 -8.88 -18.99
C ALA A 325 21.61 -10.09 -19.54
N SER A 326 21.09 -10.68 -20.61
CA SER A 326 21.80 -11.67 -21.42
C SER A 326 23.08 -11.01 -21.91
N SER A 327 24.20 -11.46 -21.34
CA SER A 327 25.54 -11.18 -21.83
C SER A 327 25.74 -11.94 -23.15
N ASP A 328 25.16 -11.45 -24.24
CA ASP A 328 25.66 -11.78 -25.57
C ASP A 328 26.71 -10.73 -25.94
N SER A 329 27.94 -11.08 -25.58
CA SER A 329 29.15 -10.44 -26.08
C SER A 329 29.30 -10.80 -27.57
N PRO A 330 29.45 -9.84 -28.49
CA PRO A 330 29.77 -10.16 -29.86
C PRO A 330 31.25 -10.54 -29.92
N ALA A 331 31.53 -11.84 -30.00
CA ALA A 331 32.86 -12.32 -30.35
C ALA A 331 33.14 -11.93 -31.82
N ALA A 332 33.92 -10.86 -31.97
CA ALA A 332 34.69 -10.62 -33.17
C ALA A 332 35.63 -11.80 -33.42
N SER A 333 35.50 -12.48 -34.56
CA SER A 333 36.62 -13.17 -35.19
C SER A 333 36.67 -12.78 -36.67
N ALA A 334 37.54 -11.83 -36.95
CA ALA A 334 38.01 -11.55 -38.29
C ALA A 334 39.07 -12.60 -38.67
N GLY A 335 38.89 -13.20 -39.86
CA GLY A 335 39.96 -13.52 -40.80
C GLY A 335 40.80 -14.78 -40.56
N SER A 336 40.68 -15.75 -41.47
CA SER A 336 41.87 -16.24 -42.19
C SER A 336 41.47 -16.85 -43.54
N ALA A 337 42.14 -16.38 -44.58
CA ALA A 337 42.06 -16.83 -45.97
C ALA A 337 42.96 -18.05 -46.23
N ARG A 338 42.85 -18.58 -47.47
CA ARG A 338 43.64 -19.65 -48.14
C ARG A 338 43.14 -21.06 -47.76
N SER A 339 42.77 -21.94 -48.70
CA SER A 339 43.22 -22.19 -50.07
C SER A 339 42.10 -22.82 -50.89
#